data_AF-A0A7J7Q1L9-F1
#
_entry.id   AF-A0A7J7Q1L9-F1
#
_cell.length_a   1.000
_cell.length_b   1.000
_cell.length_c   1.000
_cell.angle_alpha   90.00
_cell.angle_beta   90.00
_cell.angle_gamma   90.00
#
_symmetry.space_group_name_H-M   'P 1'
#
loop_
_entity.id
_entity.type
_entity.pdbx_description
1 polymer ?
#
loop_
_entity_poly.entity_id
_entity_poly.type
_entity_poly.pdbx_seq_one_letter_code
_entity_poly.pdbx_strand_id
1 'polypeptide(L)'
;MSLNKRIGFMGSGQMAEALARGLIDRGVVPASQICCSDPAPARKELFRGLGCTPYDTNFEVAKNCDVVFVSVKPTAGPNARVCRVMPNTPCLVGETAAAMCLGGKATSEDAEIVVALFSAVGKIYQLDEKLLSAVTGLSGSGPAYIYMLIEALADGGVRAGLPRDVAQGLAAQTVYGSAKMVLETGRHPGALKDMVTSPGGTTIAGVHELEKSGFRAACINAVVAAAQRANELSKPQ
;
A
#
# COMPACT_ATOMS: atom_id res chain seq x y z
N MET A 1 2.69 -19.47 4.64
CA MET A 1 1.59 -20.44 4.54
C MET A 1 1.28 -20.58 3.06
N SER A 2 1.32 -21.77 2.49
CA SER A 2 0.98 -21.98 1.08
C SER A 2 -0.54 -22.01 0.94
N LEU A 3 -1.10 -21.19 0.06
CA LEU A 3 -2.52 -21.14 -0.24
C LEU A 3 -2.78 -21.98 -1.49
N ASN A 4 -3.58 -23.04 -1.37
CA ASN A 4 -3.97 -23.86 -2.51
C ASN A 4 -5.20 -23.26 -3.21
N LYS A 5 -5.00 -22.13 -3.89
CA LYS A 5 -6.04 -21.39 -4.63
C LYS A 5 -5.48 -20.85 -5.92
N ARG A 6 -6.27 -20.89 -6.99
CA ARG A 6 -5.97 -20.20 -8.23
C ARG A 6 -6.34 -18.73 -8.13
N ILE A 7 -5.38 -17.86 -8.39
CA ILE A 7 -5.52 -16.41 -8.25
C ILE A 7 -5.58 -15.76 -9.62
N GLY A 8 -6.60 -14.95 -9.87
CA GLY A 8 -6.81 -14.28 -11.14
C GLY A 8 -6.73 -12.76 -11.05
N PHE A 9 -6.03 -12.14 -11.99
CA PHE A 9 -5.98 -10.68 -12.13
C PHE A 9 -6.73 -10.24 -13.39
N MET A 10 -7.86 -9.56 -13.22
CA MET A 10 -8.55 -8.85 -14.30
C MET A 10 -7.96 -7.46 -14.44
N GLY A 11 -7.13 -7.27 -15.46
CA GLY A 11 -6.19 -6.16 -15.55
C GLY A 11 -4.89 -6.53 -14.85
N SER A 12 -3.80 -6.48 -15.60
CA SER A 12 -2.49 -6.96 -15.19
C SER A 12 -1.50 -5.80 -15.06
N GLY A 13 -1.94 -4.63 -14.59
CA GLY A 13 -1.11 -3.44 -14.38
C GLY A 13 -0.05 -3.60 -13.28
N GLN A 14 0.60 -2.49 -12.89
CA GLN A 14 1.73 -2.49 -11.95
C GLN A 14 1.38 -3.11 -10.58
N MET A 15 0.19 -2.80 -10.05
CA MET A 15 -0.27 -3.37 -8.77
C MET A 15 -0.49 -4.89 -8.85
N ALA A 16 -1.10 -5.38 -9.93
CA ALA A 16 -1.31 -6.80 -10.15
C ALA A 16 0.02 -7.54 -10.26
N GLU A 17 1.00 -6.95 -10.96
CA GLU A 17 2.34 -7.50 -11.07
C GLU A 17 3.05 -7.56 -9.71
N ALA A 18 3.00 -6.49 -8.92
CA ALA A 18 3.64 -6.47 -7.61
C ALA A 18 3.05 -7.51 -6.66
N LEU A 19 1.72 -7.66 -6.66
CA LEU A 19 1.04 -8.72 -5.93
C LEU A 19 1.47 -10.10 -6.44
N ALA A 20 1.42 -10.34 -7.75
CA ALA A 20 1.81 -11.63 -8.32
C ALA A 20 3.26 -12.02 -7.95
N ARG A 21 4.22 -11.09 -8.10
CA ARG A 21 5.61 -11.30 -7.71
C ARG A 21 5.73 -11.59 -6.22
N GLY A 22 5.13 -10.78 -5.35
CA GLY A 22 5.17 -10.98 -3.91
C GLY A 22 4.59 -12.32 -3.47
N LEU A 23 3.49 -12.76 -4.09
CA LEU A 23 2.89 -14.07 -3.84
C LEU A 23 3.81 -15.22 -4.23
N ILE A 24 4.48 -15.11 -5.38
CA ILE A 24 5.43 -16.12 -5.89
C ILE A 24 6.67 -16.16 -5.00
N ASP A 25 7.31 -15.02 -4.77
CA ASP A 25 8.58 -14.90 -4.06
C ASP A 25 8.47 -15.34 -2.60
N ARG A 26 7.31 -15.11 -1.97
CA ARG A 26 7.02 -15.55 -0.59
C ARG A 26 6.49 -16.98 -0.51
N GLY A 27 6.33 -17.68 -1.64
CA GLY A 27 5.79 -19.04 -1.70
C GLY A 27 4.36 -19.15 -1.19
N VAL A 28 3.57 -18.08 -1.31
CA VAL A 28 2.15 -18.08 -0.92
C VAL A 28 1.34 -18.81 -1.98
N VAL A 29 1.61 -18.54 -3.25
CA VAL A 29 0.98 -19.20 -4.41
C VAL A 29 2.04 -19.43 -5.48
N PRO A 30 2.19 -20.65 -6.05
CA PRO A 30 3.08 -20.89 -7.17
C PRO A 30 2.59 -20.15 -8.44
N ALA A 31 3.53 -19.71 -9.28
CA ALA A 31 3.20 -18.96 -10.51
C ALA A 31 2.20 -19.70 -11.42
N SER A 32 2.25 -21.04 -11.47
CA SER A 32 1.32 -21.88 -12.23
C SER A 32 -0.14 -21.82 -11.76
N GLN A 33 -0.40 -21.30 -10.55
CA GLN A 33 -1.73 -21.04 -10.01
C GLN A 33 -2.18 -19.58 -10.19
N ILE A 34 -1.36 -18.74 -10.82
CA ILE A 34 -1.71 -17.35 -11.11
C ILE A 34 -2.13 -17.20 -12.56
N CYS A 35 -3.27 -16.53 -12.78
CA CYS A 35 -3.84 -16.22 -14.07
C CYS A 35 -4.03 -14.70 -14.24
N CYS A 36 -3.99 -14.19 -15.48
CA CYS A 36 -4.29 -12.78 -15.73
C CYS A 36 -4.97 -12.55 -17.09
N SER A 37 -5.66 -11.43 -17.24
CA SER A 37 -6.13 -10.92 -18.53
C SER A 37 -5.81 -9.45 -18.67
N ASP A 38 -5.48 -9.01 -19.89
CA ASP A 38 -5.17 -7.62 -20.20
C ASP A 38 -5.33 -7.32 -21.69
N PRO A 39 -5.88 -6.15 -22.07
CA PRO A 39 -5.89 -5.73 -23.47
C PRO A 39 -4.48 -5.49 -24.03
N ALA A 40 -3.49 -5.15 -23.20
CA ALA A 40 -2.12 -4.89 -23.65
C ALA A 40 -1.31 -6.20 -23.77
N PRO A 41 -0.85 -6.59 -24.98
CA PRO A 41 -0.08 -7.82 -25.17
C PRO A 41 1.21 -7.87 -24.34
N ALA A 42 1.90 -6.74 -24.21
CA ALA A 42 3.14 -6.64 -23.41
C ALA A 42 2.94 -7.04 -21.95
N ARG A 43 1.76 -6.77 -21.36
CA ARG A 43 1.48 -7.17 -19.97
C ARG A 43 1.21 -8.66 -19.85
N LYS A 44 0.53 -9.27 -20.84
CA LYS A 44 0.35 -10.73 -20.90
C LYS A 44 1.69 -11.47 -21.03
N GLU A 45 2.61 -10.97 -21.86
CA GLU A 45 3.94 -11.55 -21.99
C GLU A 45 4.76 -11.44 -20.71
N LEU A 46 4.66 -10.30 -19.99
CA LEU A 46 5.31 -10.15 -18.70
C LEU A 46 4.85 -11.22 -17.71
N PHE A 47 3.53 -11.41 -17.56
CA PHE A 47 2.99 -12.43 -16.67
C PHE A 47 3.36 -13.85 -17.11
N ARG A 48 3.39 -14.13 -18.41
CA ARG A 48 3.92 -15.40 -18.93
C ARG A 48 5.37 -15.61 -18.54
N GLY A 49 6.20 -14.57 -18.59
CA GLY A 49 7.60 -14.59 -18.13
C GLY A 49 7.77 -14.88 -16.63
N LEU A 50 6.75 -14.60 -15.81
CA LEU A 50 6.72 -14.98 -14.39
C LEU A 50 6.32 -16.45 -14.17
N GLY A 51 5.91 -17.17 -15.22
CA GLY A 51 5.32 -18.51 -15.13
C GLY A 51 3.81 -18.52 -14.88
N CYS A 52 3.14 -17.36 -14.99
CA CYS A 52 1.69 -17.24 -14.86
C CYS A 52 0.98 -17.56 -16.19
N THR A 53 -0.32 -17.83 -16.12
CA THR A 53 -1.15 -18.14 -17.30
C THR A 53 -1.95 -16.92 -17.76
N PRO A 54 -1.57 -16.25 -18.86
CA PRO A 54 -2.40 -15.21 -19.45
C PRO A 54 -3.60 -15.80 -20.21
N TYR A 55 -4.75 -15.17 -20.08
CA TYR A 55 -5.96 -15.40 -20.86
C TYR A 55 -6.30 -14.19 -21.72
N ASP A 56 -7.11 -14.39 -22.75
CA ASP A 56 -7.54 -13.32 -23.65
C ASP A 56 -8.74 -12.56 -23.11
N THR A 57 -9.55 -13.18 -22.25
CA THR A 57 -10.77 -12.58 -21.70
C THR A 57 -10.82 -12.61 -20.18
N ASN A 58 -11.49 -11.60 -19.60
CA ASN A 58 -11.84 -11.60 -18.17
C ASN A 58 -12.73 -12.81 -17.82
N PHE A 59 -13.56 -13.27 -18.76
CA PHE A 59 -14.42 -14.44 -18.55
C PHE A 59 -13.61 -15.70 -18.25
N GLU A 60 -12.50 -15.92 -18.97
CA GLU A 60 -11.62 -17.05 -18.71
C GLU A 60 -10.93 -16.94 -17.35
N VAL A 61 -10.50 -15.74 -16.93
CA VAL A 61 -9.99 -15.50 -15.59
C VAL A 61 -11.04 -15.85 -14.54
N ALA A 62 -12.27 -15.35 -14.69
CA ALA A 62 -13.38 -15.62 -13.75
C ALA A 62 -13.72 -17.11 -13.66
N LYS A 63 -13.67 -17.83 -14.78
CA LYS A 63 -14.04 -19.24 -14.87
C LYS A 63 -12.98 -20.17 -14.27
N ASN A 64 -11.70 -19.81 -14.36
CA ASN A 64 -10.59 -20.71 -14.06
C ASN A 64 -9.88 -20.42 -12.73
N CYS A 65 -10.29 -19.40 -11.99
CA CYS A 65 -9.61 -18.94 -10.77
C CYS A 65 -10.58 -18.85 -9.58
N ASP A 66 -10.11 -19.23 -8.39
CA ASP A 66 -10.90 -19.28 -7.15
C ASP A 66 -11.10 -17.89 -6.53
N VAL A 67 -10.09 -17.03 -6.69
CA VAL A 67 -10.05 -15.66 -6.19
C VAL A 67 -9.71 -14.75 -7.35
N VAL A 68 -10.50 -13.70 -7.55
CA VAL A 68 -10.31 -12.76 -8.65
C VAL A 68 -10.11 -11.35 -8.11
N PHE A 69 -8.97 -10.77 -8.45
CA PHE A 69 -8.67 -9.35 -8.29
C PHE A 69 -9.27 -8.57 -9.46
N VAL A 70 -10.22 -7.71 -9.15
CA VAL A 70 -10.83 -6.81 -10.12
C VAL A 70 -10.23 -5.42 -9.94
N SER A 71 -9.39 -5.02 -10.88
CA SER A 71 -8.71 -3.70 -10.87
C SER A 71 -9.46 -2.64 -11.70
N VAL A 72 -10.71 -2.94 -12.06
CA VAL A 72 -11.64 -2.05 -12.77
C VAL A 72 -12.86 -1.81 -11.89
N LYS A 73 -13.64 -0.74 -12.16
CA LYS A 73 -14.85 -0.43 -11.37
C LYS A 73 -15.79 -1.66 -11.39
N PRO A 74 -15.98 -2.35 -10.26
CA PRO A 74 -16.63 -3.65 -10.28
C PRO A 74 -18.14 -3.49 -10.40
N THR A 75 -18.76 -4.23 -11.31
CA THR A 75 -20.18 -4.58 -11.25
C THR A 75 -20.27 -6.03 -10.80
N ALA A 76 -20.38 -6.25 -9.50
CA ALA A 76 -20.57 -7.57 -8.94
C ALA A 76 -22.08 -7.88 -8.84
N GLY A 77 -22.48 -9.11 -9.18
CA GLY A 77 -23.87 -9.54 -9.03
C GLY A 77 -24.30 -9.61 -7.55
N PRO A 78 -25.62 -9.65 -7.26
CA PRO A 78 -26.15 -9.54 -5.90
C PRO A 78 -25.71 -10.66 -4.93
N ASN A 79 -25.26 -11.80 -5.46
CA ASN A 79 -24.80 -12.95 -4.67
C ASN A 79 -23.26 -13.09 -4.64
N ALA A 80 -22.52 -12.12 -5.19
CA ALA A 80 -21.07 -12.18 -5.22
C ALA A 80 -20.46 -11.98 -3.82
N ARG A 81 -19.49 -12.83 -3.47
CA ARG A 81 -18.64 -12.65 -2.29
C ARG A 81 -17.55 -11.66 -2.67
N VAL A 82 -17.69 -10.42 -2.20
CA VAL A 82 -16.79 -9.32 -2.56
C VAL A 82 -16.03 -8.87 -1.32
N CYS A 83 -14.72 -8.69 -1.46
CA CYS A 83 -13.91 -7.96 -0.50
C CYS A 83 -13.37 -6.72 -1.21
N ARG A 84 -13.52 -5.56 -0.59
CA ARG A 84 -12.89 -4.32 -1.08
C ARG A 84 -11.58 -4.15 -0.34
N VAL A 85 -10.50 -3.94 -1.09
CA VAL A 85 -9.18 -3.69 -0.55
C VAL A 85 -8.68 -2.36 -1.07
N MET A 86 -8.09 -1.57 -0.18
CA MET A 86 -7.44 -0.30 -0.49
C MET A 86 -5.93 -0.44 -0.20
N PRO A 87 -5.13 -0.95 -1.15
CA PRO A 87 -3.68 -0.99 -1.03
C PRO A 87 -3.06 0.37 -1.38
N ASN A 88 -1.74 0.44 -1.37
CA ASN A 88 -1.00 1.63 -1.79
C ASN A 88 0.26 1.28 -2.59
N THR A 89 0.88 2.29 -3.20
CA THR A 89 2.00 2.11 -4.14
C THR A 89 3.26 1.43 -3.54
N PRO A 90 3.60 1.55 -2.24
CA PRO A 90 4.63 0.73 -1.61
C PRO A 90 4.48 -0.79 -1.77
N CYS A 91 3.32 -1.30 -2.20
CA CYS A 91 3.16 -2.69 -2.64
C CYS A 91 4.20 -3.10 -3.69
N LEU A 92 4.64 -2.20 -4.57
CA LEU A 92 5.66 -2.46 -5.60
C LEU A 92 7.01 -2.91 -5.01
N VAL A 93 7.27 -2.61 -3.74
CA VAL A 93 8.48 -3.00 -3.02
C VAL A 93 8.18 -3.90 -1.81
N GLY A 94 6.99 -4.50 -1.77
CA GLY A 94 6.58 -5.43 -0.70
C GLY A 94 6.26 -4.78 0.65
N GLU A 95 5.99 -3.47 0.67
CA GLU A 95 5.73 -2.70 1.90
C GLU A 95 4.37 -2.00 1.86
N THR A 96 3.34 -2.66 1.30
CA THR A 96 1.98 -2.12 1.25
C THR A 96 1.47 -1.84 2.67
N ALA A 97 0.76 -0.73 2.82
CA ALA A 97 -0.17 -0.51 3.93
C ALA A 97 -1.58 -0.52 3.35
N ALA A 98 -2.30 -1.61 3.56
CA ALA A 98 -3.61 -1.84 3.00
C ALA A 98 -4.69 -1.87 4.09
N ALA A 99 -5.92 -1.54 3.73
CA ALA A 99 -7.09 -1.93 4.50
C ALA A 99 -8.11 -2.66 3.65
N MET A 100 -8.92 -3.51 4.26
CA MET A 100 -9.99 -4.24 3.61
C MET A 100 -11.31 -4.16 4.37
N CYS A 101 -12.41 -4.32 3.65
CA CYS A 101 -13.71 -4.58 4.23
C CYS A 101 -14.43 -5.71 3.46
N LEU A 102 -15.30 -6.43 4.16
CA LEU A 102 -16.09 -7.52 3.59
C LEU A 102 -17.43 -6.98 3.09
N GLY A 103 -17.82 -7.37 1.88
CA GLY A 103 -19.19 -7.17 1.40
C GLY A 103 -20.16 -8.14 2.09
N GLY A 104 -21.46 -7.88 1.99
CA GLY A 104 -22.49 -8.58 2.79
C GLY A 104 -22.63 -10.10 2.57
N LYS A 105 -21.95 -10.67 1.56
CA LYS A 105 -21.90 -12.13 1.31
C LYS A 105 -20.52 -12.73 1.54
N ALA A 106 -19.49 -11.93 1.78
CA ALA A 106 -18.15 -12.43 2.06
C ALA A 106 -18.06 -12.96 3.49
N THR A 107 -17.30 -14.03 3.65
CA THR A 107 -17.18 -14.81 4.88
C THR A 107 -15.87 -14.51 5.61
N SER A 108 -15.73 -15.01 6.84
CA SER A 108 -14.46 -14.90 7.58
C SER A 108 -13.34 -15.66 6.88
N GLU A 109 -13.65 -16.79 6.24
CA GLU A 109 -12.71 -17.56 5.44
C GLU A 109 -12.23 -16.77 4.21
N ASP A 110 -13.11 -15.98 3.59
CA ASP A 110 -12.71 -15.06 2.51
C ASP A 110 -11.77 -13.96 3.04
N ALA A 111 -12.01 -13.49 4.26
CA ALA A 111 -11.14 -12.52 4.93
C ALA A 111 -9.73 -13.08 5.17
N GLU A 112 -9.62 -14.31 5.68
CA GLU A 112 -8.34 -14.99 5.89
C GLU A 112 -7.55 -15.16 4.60
N ILE A 113 -8.23 -15.48 3.49
CA ILE A 113 -7.63 -15.57 2.16
C ILE A 113 -7.05 -14.21 1.76
N VAL A 114 -7.83 -13.13 1.85
CA VAL A 114 -7.36 -11.79 1.46
C VAL A 114 -6.21 -11.32 2.34
N VAL A 115 -6.27 -11.58 3.65
CA VAL A 115 -5.18 -11.30 4.59
C VAL A 115 -3.92 -12.03 4.16
N ALA A 116 -3.99 -13.34 3.90
CA ALA A 116 -2.83 -14.13 3.47
C ALA A 116 -2.22 -13.59 2.16
N LEU A 117 -3.05 -13.15 1.21
CA LEU A 117 -2.57 -12.61 -0.07
C LEU A 117 -1.85 -11.28 0.10
N PHE A 118 -2.41 -10.33 0.85
CA PHE A 118 -1.79 -9.00 1.03
C PHE A 118 -0.66 -8.98 2.05
N SER A 119 -0.65 -9.89 3.02
CA SER A 119 0.47 -10.07 3.94
C SER A 119 1.77 -10.51 3.24
N ALA A 120 1.68 -11.03 2.01
CA ALA A 120 2.85 -11.34 1.19
C ALA A 120 3.62 -10.08 0.74
N VAL A 121 2.92 -8.94 0.66
CA VAL A 121 3.44 -7.67 0.13
C VAL A 121 3.32 -6.51 1.11
N GLY A 122 3.15 -6.78 2.41
CA GLY A 122 3.14 -5.77 3.45
C GLY A 122 2.14 -6.07 4.57
N LYS A 123 1.46 -5.04 5.07
CA LYS A 123 0.47 -5.12 6.16
C LYS A 123 -0.93 -4.78 5.66
N ILE A 124 -1.91 -5.51 6.17
CA ILE A 124 -3.32 -5.30 5.86
C ILE A 124 -4.16 -5.32 7.14
N TYR A 125 -5.18 -4.46 7.18
CA TYR A 125 -6.10 -4.31 8.31
C TYR A 125 -7.55 -4.48 7.85
N GLN A 126 -8.36 -5.20 8.62
CA GLN A 126 -9.80 -5.28 8.39
C GLN A 126 -10.52 -4.15 9.12
N LEU A 127 -11.33 -3.38 8.40
CA LEU A 127 -12.04 -2.20 8.92
C LEU A 127 -13.47 -2.14 8.38
N ASP A 128 -14.30 -1.32 9.02
CA ASP A 128 -15.61 -0.94 8.48
C ASP A 128 -15.46 -0.19 7.15
N GLU A 129 -16.37 -0.43 6.19
CA GLU A 129 -16.33 0.23 4.87
C GLU A 129 -16.33 1.76 4.97
N LYS A 130 -17.07 2.32 5.94
CA LYS A 130 -17.14 3.77 6.19
C LYS A 130 -15.77 4.41 6.49
N LEU A 131 -14.78 3.61 6.89
CA LEU A 131 -13.43 4.08 7.22
C LEU A 131 -12.50 4.08 5.99
N LEU A 132 -12.88 3.46 4.85
CA LEU A 132 -11.98 3.34 3.70
C LEU A 132 -11.63 4.68 3.05
N SER A 133 -12.47 5.71 3.17
CA SER A 133 -12.11 7.06 2.72
C SER A 133 -11.02 7.67 3.61
N ALA A 134 -11.04 7.42 4.92
CA ALA A 134 -9.97 7.83 5.82
C ALA A 134 -8.67 7.05 5.53
N VAL A 135 -8.77 5.75 5.24
CA VAL A 135 -7.63 4.93 4.79
C VAL A 135 -7.03 5.50 3.50
N THR A 136 -7.87 5.92 2.56
CA THR A 136 -7.45 6.57 1.31
C THR A 136 -6.66 7.83 1.60
N GLY A 137 -7.19 8.73 2.45
CA GLY A 137 -6.50 9.96 2.84
C GLY A 137 -5.19 9.74 3.58
N LEU A 138 -5.09 8.66 4.36
CA LEU A 138 -3.89 8.35 5.14
C LEU A 138 -2.86 7.53 4.34
N SER A 139 -3.19 6.27 4.02
CA SER A 139 -2.25 5.30 3.44
C SER A 139 -2.27 5.24 1.92
N GLY A 140 -3.40 5.56 1.29
CA GLY A 140 -3.52 5.63 -0.17
C GLY A 140 -2.77 6.83 -0.73
N SER A 141 -3.02 8.02 -0.16
CA SER A 141 -2.36 9.29 -0.53
C SER A 141 -1.04 9.53 0.21
N GLY A 142 -0.85 8.88 1.36
CA GLY A 142 0.32 9.00 2.24
C GLY A 142 1.69 8.93 1.56
N PRO A 143 1.92 8.01 0.61
CA PRO A 143 3.21 7.93 -0.09
C PRO A 143 3.66 9.27 -0.68
N ALA A 144 2.74 10.06 -1.25
CA ALA A 144 3.07 11.38 -1.79
C ALA A 144 3.57 12.34 -0.71
N TYR A 145 2.95 12.34 0.48
CA TYR A 145 3.36 13.17 1.61
C TYR A 145 4.76 12.80 2.09
N ILE A 146 5.04 11.49 2.11
CA ILE A 146 6.36 10.98 2.51
C ILE A 146 7.42 11.29 1.45
N TYR A 147 7.11 11.25 0.16
CA TYR A 147 8.04 11.66 -0.89
C TYR A 147 8.39 13.15 -0.77
N MET A 148 7.40 14.01 -0.53
CA MET A 148 7.64 15.43 -0.25
C MET A 148 8.52 15.64 0.99
N LEU A 149 8.29 14.87 2.06
CA LEU A 149 9.13 14.93 3.27
C LEU A 149 10.58 14.53 2.98
N ILE A 150 10.80 13.42 2.24
CA ILE A 150 12.14 12.95 1.87
C ILE A 150 12.86 14.00 1.02
N GLU A 151 12.16 14.58 0.03
CA GLU A 151 12.70 15.65 -0.82
C GLU A 151 13.09 16.89 0.00
N ALA A 152 12.20 17.35 0.89
CA ALA A 152 12.45 18.50 1.76
C ALA A 152 13.62 18.26 2.73
N LEU A 153 13.76 17.06 3.29
CA LEU A 153 14.89 16.69 4.13
C LEU A 153 16.20 16.67 3.34
N ALA A 154 16.19 16.15 2.11
CA ALA A 154 17.35 16.15 1.23
C ALA A 154 17.76 17.59 0.86
N ASP A 155 16.81 18.46 0.53
CA ASP A 155 17.05 19.89 0.30
C ASP A 155 17.63 20.59 1.52
N GLY A 156 17.12 20.28 2.72
CA GLY A 156 17.68 20.75 3.98
C GLY A 156 19.14 20.29 4.17
N GLY A 157 19.44 19.04 3.84
CA GLY A 157 20.79 18.48 3.87
C GLY A 157 21.74 19.19 2.89
N VAL A 158 21.30 19.45 1.66
CA VAL A 158 22.07 20.22 0.67
C VAL A 158 22.31 21.64 1.13
N ARG A 159 21.29 22.30 1.69
CA ARG A 159 21.42 23.63 2.29
C ARG A 159 22.41 23.65 3.45
N ALA A 160 22.53 22.54 4.19
CA ALA A 160 23.51 22.36 5.25
C ALA A 160 24.91 21.95 4.74
N GLY A 161 25.11 21.80 3.42
CA GLY A 161 26.41 21.55 2.79
C GLY A 161 26.64 20.12 2.29
N LEU A 162 25.63 19.24 2.30
CA LEU A 162 25.77 17.87 1.77
C LEU A 162 25.69 17.83 0.23
N PRO A 163 26.40 16.89 -0.42
CA PRO A 163 26.13 16.51 -1.80
C PRO A 163 24.70 15.98 -1.97
N ARG A 164 24.08 16.28 -3.13
CA ARG A 164 22.66 15.96 -3.41
C ARG A 164 22.35 14.47 -3.30
N ASP A 165 23.17 13.64 -3.92
CA ASP A 165 23.03 12.18 -3.93
C ASP A 165 23.12 11.59 -2.52
N VAL A 166 24.08 12.05 -1.73
CA VAL A 166 24.25 11.66 -0.32
C VAL A 166 23.05 12.12 0.52
N ALA A 167 22.61 13.37 0.37
CA ALA A 167 21.48 13.92 1.11
C ALA A 167 20.17 13.15 0.84
N GLN A 168 19.93 12.79 -0.42
CA GLN A 168 18.75 12.01 -0.81
C GLN A 168 18.76 10.60 -0.22
N GLY A 169 19.91 9.92 -0.27
CA GLY A 169 20.07 8.59 0.34
C GLY A 169 19.86 8.62 1.86
N LEU A 170 20.47 9.59 2.55
CA LEU A 170 20.32 9.78 3.99
C LEU A 170 18.88 10.10 4.38
N ALA A 171 18.19 10.99 3.65
CA ALA A 171 16.80 11.36 3.93
C ALA A 171 15.86 10.14 3.80
N ALA A 172 15.96 9.40 2.70
CA ALA A 172 15.14 8.21 2.47
C ALA A 172 15.38 7.12 3.54
N GLN A 173 16.65 6.83 3.85
CA GLN A 173 17.02 5.84 4.86
C GLN A 173 16.59 6.27 6.27
N THR A 174 16.67 7.56 6.59
CA THR A 174 16.21 8.11 7.89
C THR A 174 14.72 7.91 8.08
N VAL A 175 13.93 8.17 7.05
CA VAL A 175 12.47 7.94 7.07
C VAL A 175 12.16 6.44 7.19
N TYR A 176 12.80 5.59 6.39
CA TYR A 176 12.61 4.14 6.45
C TYR A 176 12.94 3.57 7.84
N GLY A 177 14.12 3.90 8.38
CA GLY A 177 14.56 3.44 9.70
C GLY A 177 13.63 3.92 10.83
N SER A 178 13.18 5.17 10.77
CA SER A 178 12.25 5.73 11.76
C SER A 178 10.89 5.04 11.72
N ALA A 179 10.35 4.78 10.52
CA ALA A 179 9.11 4.03 10.36
C ALA A 179 9.26 2.59 10.88
N LYS A 180 10.37 1.92 10.56
CA LYS A 180 10.69 0.57 11.03
C LYS A 180 10.75 0.50 12.56
N MET A 181 11.37 1.49 13.22
CA MET A 181 11.38 1.60 14.68
C MET A 181 9.97 1.63 15.27
N VAL A 182 9.04 2.39 14.68
CA VAL A 182 7.64 2.41 15.13
C VAL A 182 6.99 1.03 14.96
N LEU A 183 7.16 0.43 13.78
CA LEU A 183 6.48 -0.82 13.41
C LEU A 183 7.00 -2.07 14.15
N GLU A 184 8.30 -2.13 14.44
CA GLU A 184 8.92 -3.31 15.07
C GLU A 184 8.96 -3.21 16.59
N THR A 185 9.13 -2.01 17.15
CA THR A 185 9.18 -1.85 18.60
C THR A 185 7.80 -1.68 19.24
N GLY A 186 6.79 -1.28 18.45
CA GLY A 186 5.45 -0.96 18.95
C GLY A 186 5.40 0.24 19.90
N ARG A 187 6.50 0.99 20.04
CA ARG A 187 6.58 2.15 20.94
C ARG A 187 5.78 3.32 20.39
N HIS A 188 5.19 4.09 21.30
CA HIS A 188 4.53 5.34 20.95
C HIS A 188 5.53 6.31 20.28
N PRO A 189 5.20 6.96 19.15
CA PRO A 189 6.13 7.85 18.44
C PRO A 189 6.67 9.00 19.30
N GLY A 190 5.88 9.51 20.24
CA GLY A 190 6.33 10.51 21.22
C GLY A 190 7.49 10.01 22.09
N ALA A 191 7.44 8.75 22.54
CA ALA A 191 8.49 8.15 23.35
C ALA A 191 9.77 7.90 22.52
N LEU A 192 9.63 7.46 21.27
CA LEU A 192 10.77 7.33 20.36
C LEU A 192 11.44 8.68 20.09
N LYS A 193 10.64 9.74 19.92
CA LYS A 193 11.13 11.12 19.79
C LYS A 193 11.88 11.55 21.06
N ASP A 194 11.32 11.31 22.24
CA ASP A 194 11.95 11.68 23.52
C ASP A 194 13.31 10.96 23.73
N MET A 195 13.41 9.69 23.29
CA MET A 195 14.65 8.91 23.37
C MET A 195 15.81 9.47 22.52
N VAL A 196 15.52 10.26 21.48
CA VAL A 196 16.54 10.83 20.58
C VAL A 196 16.72 12.35 20.74
N THR A 197 16.00 12.96 21.67
CA THR A 197 16.09 14.40 21.99
C THR A 197 16.85 14.63 23.29
N SER A 198 18.16 14.85 23.19
CA SER A 198 18.97 15.26 24.35
C SER A 198 18.70 16.72 24.73
N PRO A 199 18.82 17.09 26.03
CA PRO A 199 18.68 18.48 26.48
C PRO A 199 19.63 19.42 25.73
N GLY A 200 19.08 20.47 25.09
CA GLY A 200 19.86 21.45 24.31
C GLY A 200 20.55 20.91 23.04
N GLY A 201 20.26 19.66 22.66
CA GLY A 201 20.89 19.01 21.50
C GLY A 201 20.35 19.44 20.14
N THR A 202 20.98 18.95 19.08
CA THR A 202 20.60 19.24 17.69
C THR A 202 19.18 18.76 17.36
N THR A 203 18.79 17.58 17.83
CA THR A 203 17.45 17.02 17.57
C THR A 203 16.35 17.91 18.14
N ILE A 204 16.48 18.38 19.39
CA ILE A 204 15.42 19.19 20.01
C ILE A 204 15.33 20.59 19.37
N ALA A 205 16.45 21.15 18.88
CA ALA A 205 16.44 22.37 18.09
C ALA A 205 15.66 22.19 16.77
N GLY A 206 15.89 21.08 16.05
CA GLY A 206 15.13 20.75 14.84
C GLY A 206 13.64 20.51 15.11
N VAL A 207 13.32 19.76 16.17
CA VAL A 207 11.93 19.54 16.61
C VAL A 207 11.24 20.86 16.92
N HIS A 208 11.92 21.80 17.58
CA HIS A 208 11.35 23.11 17.89
C HIS A 208 10.95 23.89 16.63
N GLU A 209 11.79 23.91 15.58
CA GLU A 209 11.45 24.57 14.31
C GLU A 209 10.29 23.88 13.57
N LEU A 210 10.18 22.55 13.65
CA LEU A 210 9.04 21.81 13.10
C LEU A 210 7.73 22.17 13.82
N GLU A 211 7.74 22.25 15.14
CA GLU A 211 6.55 22.64 15.92
C GLU A 211 6.16 24.09 15.64
N LYS A 212 7.13 25.01 15.60
CA LYS A 212 6.91 26.42 15.25
C LYS A 212 6.29 26.60 13.87
N SER A 213 6.67 25.73 12.92
CA SER A 213 6.12 25.71 11.56
C SER A 213 4.78 24.99 11.44
N GLY A 214 4.24 24.44 12.54
CA GLY A 214 2.97 23.73 12.54
C GLY A 214 3.01 22.39 11.81
N PHE A 215 4.15 21.68 11.82
CA PHE A 215 4.34 20.43 11.06
C PHE A 215 3.23 19.40 11.31
N ARG A 216 2.85 19.17 12.57
CA ARG A 216 1.77 18.23 12.92
C ARG A 216 0.44 18.65 12.32
N ALA A 217 0.12 19.95 12.40
CA ALA A 217 -1.12 20.49 11.86
C ALA A 217 -1.16 20.31 10.33
N ALA A 218 -0.07 20.58 9.62
CA ALA A 218 0.03 20.37 8.18
C ALA A 218 -0.24 18.90 7.80
N CYS A 219 0.38 17.94 8.50
CA CYS A 219 0.15 16.50 8.25
C CYS A 219 -1.31 16.09 8.53
N ILE A 220 -1.89 16.53 9.65
CA ILE A 220 -3.29 16.24 10.00
C ILE A 220 -4.23 16.80 8.93
N ASN A 221 -4.02 18.05 8.52
CA ASN A 221 -4.84 18.72 7.52
C ASN A 221 -4.76 18.02 6.16
N ALA A 222 -3.58 17.55 5.74
CA ALA A 222 -3.41 16.82 4.49
C ALA A 222 -4.25 15.53 4.46
N VAL A 223 -4.21 14.74 5.55
CA VAL A 223 -4.97 13.49 5.67
C VAL A 223 -6.48 13.76 5.66
N VAL A 224 -6.93 14.75 6.43
CA VAL A 224 -8.37 15.11 6.52
C VAL A 224 -8.88 15.61 5.16
N ALA A 225 -8.15 16.48 4.48
CA ALA A 225 -8.52 17.00 3.18
C ALA A 225 -8.62 15.89 2.13
N ALA A 226 -7.64 14.97 2.09
CA ALA A 226 -7.66 13.85 1.16
C ALA A 226 -8.79 12.85 1.46
N ALA A 227 -9.08 12.58 2.75
CA ALA A 227 -10.20 11.74 3.14
C ALA A 227 -11.55 12.36 2.77
N GLN A 228 -11.70 13.67 2.95
CA GLN A 228 -12.88 14.41 2.50
C GLN A 228 -13.04 14.32 0.98
N ARG A 229 -11.96 14.53 0.23
CA ARG A 229 -11.99 14.39 -1.23
C ARG A 229 -12.36 12.98 -1.68
N ALA A 230 -11.87 11.95 -0.99
CA ALA A 230 -12.26 10.56 -1.26
C ALA A 230 -13.77 10.33 -1.05
N ASN A 231 -14.35 10.91 0.01
CA ASN A 231 -15.79 10.85 0.25
C ASN A 231 -16.59 11.55 -0.87
N GLU A 232 -16.15 12.71 -1.35
CA GLU A 232 -16.79 13.42 -2.46
C GLU A 232 -16.81 12.58 -3.74
N LEU A 233 -15.69 11.92 -4.05
CA LEU A 233 -15.53 11.08 -5.24
C LEU A 233 -16.30 9.75 -5.16
N SER A 234 -16.62 9.27 -3.96
CA SER A 234 -17.37 8.02 -3.77
C SER A 234 -18.88 8.15 -4.02
N LYS A 235 -19.41 9.37 -4.09
CA LYS A 235 -20.84 9.58 -4.37
C LYS A 235 -21.13 9.24 -5.83
N PRO A 236 -22.25 8.55 -6.14
CA PRO A 236 -22.68 8.34 -7.52
C PRO A 236 -22.81 9.69 -8.22
N GLN A 237 -22.28 9.79 -9.45
CA GLN A 237 -22.61 10.87 -10.38
C GLN A 237 -24.00 10.64 -10.94
#